data_AF-A0A935NYX1-F1
#
_entry.id   AF-A0A935NYX1-F1
#
_cell.length_a   1.000
_cell.length_b   1.000
_cell.length_c   1.000
_cell.angle_alpha   90.00
_cell.angle_beta   90.00
_cell.angle_gamma   90.00
#
_symmetry.space_group_name_H-M   'P 1'
#
loop_
_entity.id
_entity.type
_entity.pdbx_description
1 polymer ?
#
loop_
_entity_poly.entity_id
_entity_poly.type
_entity_poly.pdbx_seq_one_letter_code
_entity_poly.pdbx_strand_id
1 'polypeptide(L)'
;MLLLAPLLEDPAQSAAWQRDMLLLARVIKDRYFAPEHGMFWGTLHDPAQRKLGSRHTDFGHSMKSLWMLYLVGQATGQADLVDFARPHVAPLLARAAQPSGCWASGLRADGKLDAGSQWWVFAELDQAAATLALREPAEAGRAPSGYVKHLPRSYACWFERFVDPKGGDTWPWVSADWTPTMFAQGGPPKAFHWKSGYHAAEHALVSLITTAGLQGERLPLYFAFVSPPGAGRAAVLLPRHHHRRARASVAQLTEAARSPRGVRADPVGARDRGRAGDMLARCG
;
A
#
# COMPACT_ATOMS: atom_id res chain seq x y z
N MET A 1 13.30 -10.29 -6.79
CA MET A 1 13.11 -10.43 -8.25
C MET A 1 12.20 -9.32 -8.77
N LEU A 2 10.93 -9.25 -8.37
CA LEU A 2 9.97 -8.25 -8.88
C LEU A 2 10.45 -6.79 -8.80
N LEU A 3 10.98 -6.35 -7.65
CA LEU A 3 11.45 -4.98 -7.46
C LEU A 3 12.75 -4.65 -8.21
N LEU A 4 13.53 -5.67 -8.56
CA LEU A 4 14.89 -5.53 -9.07
C LEU A 4 15.00 -5.84 -10.56
N ALA A 5 14.10 -6.65 -11.12
CA ALA A 5 14.10 -7.03 -12.52
C ALA A 5 14.09 -5.83 -13.50
N PRO A 6 13.38 -4.72 -13.23
CA PRO A 6 13.43 -3.54 -14.09
C PRO A 6 14.78 -2.82 -14.13
N LEU A 7 15.68 -3.12 -13.18
CA LEU A 7 17.02 -2.52 -13.08
C LEU A 7 18.10 -3.37 -13.75
N LEU A 8 17.75 -4.54 -14.29
CA LEU A 8 18.71 -5.43 -14.93
C LEU A 8 19.01 -4.96 -16.35
N GLU A 9 20.29 -4.71 -16.62
CA GLU A 9 20.77 -4.31 -17.95
C GLU A 9 20.96 -5.50 -18.90
N ASP A 10 21.32 -6.67 -18.37
CA ASP A 10 21.47 -7.90 -19.15
C ASP A 10 20.09 -8.48 -19.54
N PRO A 11 19.74 -8.49 -20.85
CA PRO A 11 18.46 -9.01 -21.32
C PRO A 11 18.25 -10.49 -21.01
N ALA A 12 19.31 -11.31 -21.02
CA ALA A 12 19.21 -12.74 -20.75
C ALA A 12 18.89 -13.00 -19.27
N GLN A 13 19.55 -12.27 -18.36
CA GLN A 13 19.26 -12.33 -16.94
C GLN A 13 17.85 -11.81 -16.63
N SER A 14 17.45 -10.70 -17.23
CA SER A 14 16.10 -10.14 -17.09
C SER A 14 15.03 -11.15 -17.53
N ALA A 15 15.21 -11.78 -18.69
CA ALA A 15 14.30 -12.81 -19.18
C ALA A 15 14.24 -14.04 -18.27
N ALA A 16 15.38 -14.47 -17.71
CA ALA A 16 15.41 -15.56 -16.74
C ALA A 16 14.61 -15.24 -15.48
N TRP A 17 14.80 -14.04 -14.92
CA TRP A 17 14.06 -13.61 -13.74
C TRP A 17 12.57 -13.48 -13.99
N GLN A 18 12.16 -13.01 -15.18
CA GLN A 18 10.74 -12.99 -15.55
C GLN A 18 10.15 -14.41 -15.60
N ARG A 19 10.84 -15.38 -16.20
CA ARG A 19 10.38 -16.78 -16.21
C ARG A 19 10.22 -17.35 -14.80
N ASP A 20 11.20 -17.11 -13.93
CA ASP A 20 11.16 -17.60 -12.55
C ASP A 20 10.04 -16.94 -11.75
N MET A 21 9.82 -15.63 -11.90
CA MET A 21 8.69 -14.94 -11.27
C MET A 21 7.35 -15.53 -11.72
N LEU A 22 7.20 -15.83 -13.01
CA LEU A 22 5.98 -16.45 -13.55
C LEU A 22 5.78 -17.87 -13.02
N LEU A 23 6.86 -18.67 -12.93
CA LEU A 23 6.80 -20.00 -12.35
C LEU A 23 6.35 -19.94 -10.89
N LEU A 24 6.98 -19.09 -10.07
CA LEU A 24 6.63 -18.92 -8.66
C LEU A 24 5.20 -18.40 -8.48
N ALA A 25 4.78 -17.43 -9.29
CA ALA A 25 3.42 -16.90 -9.26
C ALA A 25 2.38 -17.99 -9.53
N ARG A 26 2.59 -18.82 -10.57
CA ARG A 26 1.70 -19.95 -10.88
C ARG A 26 1.68 -20.99 -9.77
N VAL A 27 2.83 -21.34 -9.20
CA VAL A 27 2.88 -22.27 -8.06
C VAL A 27 2.10 -21.74 -6.86
N ILE A 28 2.28 -20.47 -6.50
CA ILE A 28 1.53 -19.83 -5.41
C ILE A 28 0.02 -19.85 -5.70
N LYS A 29 -0.39 -19.38 -6.89
CA LYS A 29 -1.79 -19.34 -7.34
C LYS A 29 -2.43 -20.74 -7.34
N ASP A 30 -1.79 -21.72 -7.95
CA ASP A 30 -2.43 -23.01 -8.26
C ASP A 30 -2.30 -24.03 -7.13
N ARG A 31 -1.31 -23.89 -6.24
CA ARG A 31 -1.01 -24.90 -5.22
C ARG A 31 -1.33 -24.44 -3.81
N TYR A 32 -1.13 -23.16 -3.51
CA TYR A 32 -1.29 -22.62 -2.16
C TYR A 32 -2.65 -21.96 -1.90
N PHE A 33 -3.35 -21.54 -2.96
CA PHE A 33 -4.64 -20.89 -2.80
C PHE A 33 -5.72 -21.84 -2.24
N ALA A 34 -6.44 -21.36 -1.23
CA ALA A 34 -7.55 -22.00 -0.57
C ALA A 34 -8.84 -21.24 -0.95
N PRO A 35 -9.53 -21.63 -2.04
CA PRO A 35 -10.69 -20.89 -2.53
C PRO A 35 -11.82 -20.76 -1.49
N GLU A 36 -12.00 -21.76 -0.64
CA GLU A 36 -12.99 -21.78 0.47
C GLU A 36 -12.78 -20.66 1.50
N HIS A 37 -11.59 -20.08 1.55
CA HIS A 37 -11.25 -18.99 2.48
C HIS A 37 -10.84 -17.70 1.78
N GLY A 38 -10.61 -17.73 0.47
CA GLY A 38 -9.99 -16.62 -0.26
C GLY A 38 -8.62 -16.25 0.33
N MET A 39 -7.85 -17.25 0.76
CA MET A 39 -6.56 -17.12 1.45
C MET A 39 -5.57 -18.13 0.89
N PHE A 40 -4.32 -18.07 1.35
CA PHE A 40 -3.29 -19.02 0.99
C PHE A 40 -2.91 -19.85 2.21
N TRP A 41 -2.70 -21.15 2.00
CA TRP A 41 -2.10 -22.01 3.01
C TRP A 41 -0.65 -21.63 3.24
N GLY A 42 -0.16 -21.73 4.48
CA GLY A 42 1.24 -21.48 4.78
C GLY A 42 2.21 -22.56 4.27
N THR A 43 1.72 -23.79 4.11
CA THR A 43 2.52 -24.96 3.69
C THR A 43 1.66 -25.96 2.91
N LEU A 44 2.31 -26.82 2.11
CA LEU A 44 1.64 -27.88 1.32
C LEU A 44 2.02 -29.30 1.73
N HIS A 45 3.21 -29.48 2.32
CA HIS A 45 3.78 -30.80 2.57
C HIS A 45 3.14 -31.51 3.76
N ASP A 46 2.55 -30.76 4.70
CA ASP A 46 1.83 -31.31 5.85
C ASP A 46 0.33 -30.97 5.75
N PRO A 47 -0.53 -31.95 5.42
CA PRO A 47 -1.98 -31.75 5.40
C PRO A 47 -2.56 -31.23 6.72
N ALA A 48 -1.93 -31.54 7.87
CA ALA A 48 -2.40 -31.06 9.17
C ALA A 48 -2.24 -29.54 9.35
N GLN A 49 -1.41 -28.89 8.53
CA GLN A 49 -1.22 -27.44 8.50
C GLN A 49 -2.16 -26.74 7.52
N ARG A 50 -2.92 -27.45 6.68
CA ARG A 50 -3.89 -26.85 5.74
C ARG A 50 -5.22 -26.57 6.43
N LYS A 51 -5.18 -25.69 7.42
CA LYS A 51 -6.33 -25.27 8.24
C LYS A 51 -6.14 -23.85 8.75
N LEU A 52 -7.23 -23.18 9.11
CA LEU A 52 -7.17 -21.86 9.73
C LEU A 52 -6.41 -21.89 11.07
N GLY A 53 -5.77 -20.77 11.41
CA GLY A 53 -4.93 -20.65 12.61
C GLY A 53 -3.63 -21.45 12.57
N SER A 54 -3.31 -22.12 11.46
CA SER A 54 -2.00 -22.75 11.28
C SER A 54 -0.93 -21.71 10.95
N ARG A 55 0.33 -22.11 11.09
CA ARG A 55 1.47 -21.24 10.85
C ARG A 55 1.44 -20.73 9.40
N HIS A 56 1.64 -19.42 9.23
CA HIS A 56 1.68 -18.71 7.94
C HIS A 56 0.36 -18.74 7.15
N THR A 57 -0.74 -19.21 7.75
CA THR A 57 -2.10 -19.09 7.19
C THR A 57 -2.77 -17.87 7.82
N ASP A 58 -2.39 -16.70 7.34
CA ASP A 58 -2.81 -15.41 7.91
C ASP A 58 -3.10 -14.38 6.81
N PHE A 59 -3.61 -13.21 7.21
CA PHE A 59 -3.95 -12.18 6.24
C PHE A 59 -2.73 -11.54 5.60
N GLY A 60 -1.58 -11.48 6.28
CA GLY A 60 -0.36 -10.88 5.76
C GLY A 60 0.21 -11.70 4.60
N HIS A 61 0.43 -13.00 4.80
CA HIS A 61 0.90 -13.90 3.75
C HIS A 61 -0.08 -13.97 2.57
N SER A 62 -1.39 -14.03 2.87
CA SER A 62 -2.42 -14.06 1.84
C SER A 62 -2.43 -12.76 1.03
N MET A 63 -2.38 -11.61 1.70
CA MET A 63 -2.37 -10.31 1.04
C MET A 63 -1.09 -10.08 0.24
N LYS A 64 0.09 -10.43 0.80
CA LYS A 64 1.36 -10.38 0.06
C LYS A 64 1.26 -11.21 -1.20
N SER A 65 0.74 -12.43 -1.10
CA SER A 65 0.62 -13.33 -2.24
C SER A 65 -0.25 -12.71 -3.33
N LEU A 66 -1.45 -12.24 -2.98
CA LEU A 66 -2.33 -11.54 -3.94
C LEU A 66 -1.65 -10.32 -4.56
N TRP A 67 -1.01 -9.49 -3.74
CA TRP A 67 -0.34 -8.28 -4.19
C TRP A 67 0.84 -8.58 -5.13
N MET A 68 1.64 -9.61 -4.82
CA MET A 68 2.74 -10.05 -5.68
C MET A 68 2.22 -10.65 -6.99
N LEU A 69 1.15 -11.46 -6.96
CA LEU A 69 0.52 -11.99 -8.18
C LEU A 69 0.03 -10.85 -9.08
N TYR A 70 -0.65 -9.85 -8.50
CA TYR A 70 -1.09 -8.65 -9.21
C TYR A 70 0.10 -7.92 -9.86
N LEU A 71 1.16 -7.64 -9.10
CA LEU A 71 2.31 -6.89 -9.62
C LEU A 71 3.13 -7.67 -10.64
N VAL A 72 3.30 -8.98 -10.48
CA VAL A 72 3.94 -9.85 -11.48
C VAL A 72 3.11 -9.85 -12.77
N GLY A 73 1.79 -10.00 -12.67
CA GLY A 73 0.90 -9.93 -13.83
C GLY A 73 1.03 -8.62 -14.58
N GLN A 74 1.01 -7.49 -13.87
CA GLN A 74 1.24 -6.16 -14.45
C GLN A 74 2.61 -6.02 -15.11
N ALA A 75 3.67 -6.47 -14.45
CA ALA A 75 5.05 -6.32 -14.95
C ALA A 75 5.36 -7.22 -16.16
N THR A 76 4.61 -8.31 -16.35
CA THR A 76 4.87 -9.32 -17.39
C THR A 76 3.77 -9.41 -18.46
N GLY A 77 2.72 -8.59 -18.35
CA GLY A 77 1.58 -8.62 -19.27
C GLY A 77 0.64 -9.82 -19.10
N GLN A 78 0.76 -10.57 -18.00
CA GLN A 78 -0.07 -11.75 -17.72
C GLN A 78 -1.37 -11.34 -17.02
N ALA A 79 -2.41 -11.09 -17.83
CA ALA A 79 -3.72 -10.69 -17.33
C ALA A 79 -4.34 -11.73 -16.38
N ASP A 80 -4.10 -13.03 -16.59
CA ASP A 80 -4.66 -14.10 -15.77
C ASP A 80 -4.24 -14.05 -14.29
N LEU A 81 -3.07 -13.46 -13.99
CA LEU A 81 -2.60 -13.25 -12.63
C LEU A 81 -3.29 -12.04 -11.99
N VAL A 82 -3.50 -10.98 -12.78
CA VAL A 82 -4.20 -9.77 -12.35
C VAL A 82 -5.67 -10.07 -12.06
N ASP A 83 -6.33 -10.75 -13.00
CA ASP A 83 -7.75 -11.11 -12.92
C ASP A 83 -8.04 -12.10 -11.80
N PHE A 84 -7.07 -12.97 -11.50
CA PHE A 84 -7.14 -13.84 -10.34
C PHE A 84 -6.98 -13.07 -9.03
N ALA A 85 -5.95 -12.22 -8.90
CA ALA A 85 -5.64 -11.59 -7.63
C ALA A 85 -6.66 -10.51 -7.20
N ARG A 86 -7.05 -9.65 -8.15
CA ARG A 86 -7.90 -8.48 -7.90
C ARG A 86 -9.20 -8.77 -7.13
N PRO A 87 -10.03 -9.77 -7.49
CA PRO A 87 -11.29 -10.02 -6.79
C PRO A 87 -11.13 -10.45 -5.33
N HIS A 88 -9.94 -10.89 -4.92
CA HIS A 88 -9.69 -11.36 -3.55
C HIS A 88 -9.15 -10.27 -2.61
N VAL A 89 -8.55 -9.20 -3.12
CA VAL A 89 -7.92 -8.17 -2.28
C VAL A 89 -8.93 -7.40 -1.45
N ALA A 90 -9.98 -6.83 -2.08
CA ALA A 90 -10.96 -6.02 -1.36
C ALA A 90 -11.75 -6.82 -0.29
N PRO A 91 -12.23 -8.06 -0.56
CA PRO A 91 -12.84 -8.89 0.48
C PRO A 91 -11.89 -9.21 1.64
N LEU A 92 -10.61 -9.47 1.35
CA LEU A 92 -9.63 -9.79 2.38
C LEU A 92 -9.34 -8.57 3.29
N LEU A 93 -9.19 -7.37 2.70
CA LEU A 93 -9.10 -6.12 3.45
C LEU A 93 -10.34 -5.87 4.31
N ALA A 94 -11.54 -6.05 3.74
CA ALA A 94 -12.79 -5.86 4.47
C ALA A 94 -12.91 -6.81 5.67
N ARG A 95 -12.46 -8.06 5.52
CA ARG A 95 -12.45 -9.05 6.59
C ARG A 95 -11.41 -8.76 7.68
N ALA A 96 -10.28 -8.15 7.32
CA ALA A 96 -9.23 -7.77 8.26
C ALA A 96 -9.52 -6.44 8.99
N ALA A 97 -10.38 -5.58 8.43
CA ALA A 97 -10.67 -4.26 8.98
C ALA A 97 -11.32 -4.34 10.36
N GLN A 98 -10.77 -3.61 11.35
CA GLN A 98 -11.35 -3.53 12.69
C GLN A 98 -11.96 -2.15 12.98
N PRO A 99 -12.92 -2.03 13.92
CA PRO A 99 -13.45 -0.74 14.37
C PRO A 99 -12.38 0.20 14.94
N SER A 100 -11.28 -0.32 15.46
CA SER A 100 -10.12 0.48 15.92
C SER A 100 -9.40 1.21 14.77
N GLY A 101 -9.68 0.85 13.51
CA GLY A 101 -8.89 1.25 12.35
C GLY A 101 -7.70 0.33 12.08
N CYS A 102 -7.38 -0.58 12.99
CA CYS A 102 -6.28 -1.53 12.82
C CYS A 102 -6.66 -2.71 11.93
N TRP A 103 -5.64 -3.40 11.41
CA TRP A 103 -5.80 -4.68 10.72
C TRP A 103 -5.69 -5.85 11.69
N ALA A 104 -6.64 -6.77 11.63
CA ALA A 104 -6.50 -8.08 12.27
C ALA A 104 -5.38 -8.89 11.58
N SER A 105 -4.74 -9.79 12.33
CA SER A 105 -3.62 -10.58 11.80
C SER A 105 -4.09 -11.75 10.94
N GLY A 106 -5.26 -12.30 11.22
CA GLY A 106 -5.77 -13.46 10.50
C GLY A 106 -7.02 -14.04 11.12
N LEU A 107 -7.20 -15.34 10.92
CA LEU A 107 -8.28 -16.14 11.51
C LEU A 107 -7.70 -17.19 12.45
N ARG A 108 -8.38 -17.41 13.56
CA ARG A 108 -8.11 -18.50 14.50
C ARG A 108 -8.66 -19.81 13.95
N ALA A 109 -8.30 -20.92 14.58
CA ALA A 109 -8.74 -22.26 14.16
C ALA A 109 -10.27 -22.44 14.14
N ASP A 110 -11.00 -21.68 14.97
CA ASP A 110 -12.47 -21.65 15.00
C ASP A 110 -13.09 -20.72 13.93
N GLY A 111 -12.27 -20.16 13.03
CA GLY A 111 -12.69 -19.25 11.97
C GLY A 111 -13.00 -17.82 12.44
N LYS A 112 -12.89 -17.54 13.74
CA LYS A 112 -13.08 -16.18 14.26
C LYS A 112 -11.83 -15.34 14.02
N LEU A 113 -12.02 -14.02 13.99
CA LEU A 113 -10.93 -13.07 13.80
C LEU A 113 -9.89 -13.19 14.92
N ASP A 114 -8.62 -13.18 14.53
CA ASP A 114 -7.50 -12.85 15.43
C ASP A 114 -7.34 -11.32 15.44
N ALA A 115 -7.99 -10.68 16.41
CA ALA A 115 -8.06 -9.23 16.52
C ALA A 115 -6.73 -8.58 16.94
N GLY A 116 -5.71 -9.36 17.34
CA GLY A 116 -4.36 -8.84 17.49
C GLY A 116 -3.79 -8.40 16.16
N SER A 117 -2.89 -7.42 16.16
CA SER A 117 -2.23 -6.91 14.96
C SER A 117 -0.74 -7.15 15.04
N GLN A 118 -0.19 -7.84 14.05
CA GLN A 118 1.25 -8.03 13.84
C GLN A 118 1.79 -6.95 12.89
N TRP A 119 2.97 -6.40 13.19
CA TRP A 119 3.53 -5.26 12.46
C TRP A 119 3.68 -5.52 10.95
N TRP A 120 4.15 -6.72 10.59
CA TRP A 120 4.42 -7.06 9.20
C TRP A 120 3.13 -7.39 8.45
N VAL A 121 2.15 -8.05 9.09
CA VAL A 121 0.82 -8.27 8.50
C VAL A 121 0.18 -6.93 8.19
N PHE A 122 0.23 -6.01 9.16
CA PHE A 122 -0.31 -4.66 9.01
C PHE A 122 0.33 -3.92 7.83
N ALA A 123 1.66 -3.94 7.77
CA ALA A 123 2.43 -3.33 6.68
C ALA A 123 1.97 -3.88 5.31
N GLU A 124 1.87 -5.20 5.15
CA GLU A 124 1.49 -5.82 3.88
C GLU A 124 0.06 -5.47 3.44
N LEU A 125 -0.88 -5.39 4.38
CA LEU A 125 -2.26 -4.97 4.07
C LEU A 125 -2.33 -3.52 3.61
N ASP A 126 -1.62 -2.63 4.30
CA ASP A 126 -1.54 -1.23 3.89
C ASP A 126 -0.84 -1.07 2.54
N GLN A 127 0.26 -1.78 2.31
CA GLN A 127 1.01 -1.67 1.05
C GLN A 127 0.19 -2.15 -0.15
N ALA A 128 -0.56 -3.24 -0.02
CA ALA A 128 -1.47 -3.72 -1.06
C ALA A 128 -2.61 -2.72 -1.31
N ALA A 129 -3.26 -2.23 -0.24
CA ALA A 129 -4.34 -1.25 -0.35
C ALA A 129 -3.85 0.07 -0.98
N ALA A 130 -2.68 0.55 -0.57
CA ALA A 130 -2.06 1.78 -1.06
C ALA A 130 -1.63 1.66 -2.53
N THR A 131 -1.04 0.53 -2.92
CA THR A 131 -0.65 0.27 -4.31
C THR A 131 -1.86 0.28 -5.24
N LEU A 132 -2.92 -0.45 -4.87
CA LEU A 132 -4.15 -0.52 -5.67
C LEU A 132 -4.90 0.82 -5.64
N ALA A 133 -4.83 1.56 -4.54
CA ALA A 133 -5.41 2.89 -4.45
C ALA A 133 -4.86 3.87 -5.51
N LEU A 134 -3.55 3.83 -5.78
CA LEU A 134 -2.92 4.64 -6.81
C LEU A 134 -3.14 4.11 -8.23
N ARG A 135 -3.06 2.78 -8.41
CA ARG A 135 -3.03 2.14 -9.74
C ARG A 135 -4.40 1.91 -10.33
N GLU A 136 -5.40 1.75 -9.49
CA GLU A 136 -6.79 1.63 -9.88
C GLU A 136 -7.52 2.88 -9.38
N PRO A 137 -7.15 4.08 -9.88
CA PRO A 137 -7.90 5.27 -9.52
C PRO A 137 -9.35 5.04 -9.92
N ALA A 138 -10.25 5.70 -9.19
CA ALA A 138 -11.66 5.71 -9.56
C ALA A 138 -11.80 5.98 -11.07
N GLU A 139 -12.35 5.02 -11.81
CA GLU A 139 -12.75 5.27 -13.20
C GLU A 139 -13.53 6.58 -13.22
N ALA A 140 -13.23 7.46 -14.19
CA ALA A 140 -13.78 8.82 -14.23
C ALA A 140 -15.31 8.80 -13.98
N GLY A 141 -15.72 9.26 -12.79
CA GLY A 141 -17.12 9.31 -12.37
C GLY A 141 -17.58 8.28 -11.32
N ARG A 142 -16.73 7.35 -10.86
CA ARG A 142 -17.01 6.46 -9.71
C ARG A 142 -16.33 6.95 -8.44
N ALA A 143 -16.82 6.50 -7.29
CA ALA A 143 -16.26 6.81 -5.96
C ALA A 143 -14.76 6.48 -5.89
N PRO A 144 -13.99 7.06 -4.93
CA PRO A 144 -12.59 6.68 -4.69
C PRO A 144 -12.45 5.16 -4.71
N SER A 145 -11.36 4.65 -5.27
CA SER A 145 -11.12 3.21 -5.33
C SER A 145 -11.40 2.59 -3.96
N GLY A 146 -12.08 1.44 -3.95
CA GLY A 146 -12.57 0.83 -2.71
C GLY A 146 -11.48 0.59 -1.66
N TYR A 147 -10.21 0.68 -2.05
CA TYR A 147 -9.02 0.56 -1.24
C TYR A 147 -8.68 1.84 -0.43
N VAL A 148 -8.86 3.04 -1.01
CA VAL A 148 -8.50 4.33 -0.37
C VAL A 148 -9.21 4.51 0.98
N LYS A 149 -10.45 4.03 1.09
CA LYS A 149 -11.29 4.21 2.30
C LYS A 149 -10.66 3.65 3.58
N HIS A 150 -9.72 2.71 3.46
CA HIS A 150 -9.07 2.07 4.59
C HIS A 150 -7.86 2.85 5.11
N LEU A 151 -7.10 3.49 4.21
CA LEU A 151 -5.77 4.04 4.50
C LEU A 151 -5.74 5.10 5.62
N PRO A 152 -6.69 6.06 5.71
CA PRO A 152 -6.63 7.06 6.78
C PRO A 152 -6.72 6.45 8.18
N ARG A 153 -7.56 5.42 8.34
CA ARG A 153 -7.78 4.76 9.64
C ARG A 153 -6.64 3.80 9.97
N SER A 154 -6.14 3.05 8.99
CA SER A 154 -5.01 2.15 9.22
C SER A 154 -3.72 2.90 9.51
N TYR A 155 -3.43 3.99 8.79
CA TYR A 155 -2.28 4.84 9.08
C TYR A 155 -2.39 5.50 10.46
N ALA A 156 -3.58 5.96 10.85
CA ALA A 156 -3.79 6.48 12.20
C ALA A 156 -3.49 5.42 13.28
N CYS A 157 -4.01 4.19 13.12
CA CYS A 157 -3.69 3.10 14.03
C CYS A 157 -2.17 2.79 14.05
N TRP A 158 -1.51 2.76 12.90
CA TRP A 158 -0.06 2.51 12.83
C TRP A 158 0.74 3.53 13.63
N PHE A 159 0.50 4.83 13.38
CA PHE A 159 1.22 5.89 14.09
C PHE A 159 0.88 5.95 15.58
N GLU A 160 -0.35 5.63 15.97
CA GLU A 160 -0.79 5.66 17.37
C GLU A 160 -0.28 4.45 18.16
N ARG A 161 -0.34 3.24 17.58
CA ARG A 161 -0.21 2.00 18.32
C ARG A 161 1.09 1.25 18.04
N PHE A 162 1.60 1.32 16.82
CA PHE A 162 2.82 0.60 16.43
C PHE A 162 4.09 1.42 16.63
N VAL A 163 4.09 2.68 16.24
CA VAL A 163 5.30 3.52 16.33
C VAL A 163 5.64 3.79 17.79
N ASP A 164 6.87 3.48 18.21
CA ASP A 164 7.37 3.87 19.53
C ASP A 164 7.93 5.30 19.47
N PRO A 165 7.27 6.29 20.11
CA PRO A 165 7.74 7.67 20.09
C PRO A 165 9.01 7.90 20.91
N LYS A 166 9.38 6.97 21.82
CA LYS A 166 10.55 7.11 22.69
C LYS A 166 11.76 6.38 22.12
N GLY A 167 11.60 5.10 21.79
CA GLY A 167 12.69 4.25 21.31
C GLY A 167 12.87 4.21 19.79
N GLY A 168 11.96 4.84 19.02
CA GLY A 168 11.93 4.71 17.58
C GLY A 168 11.54 3.29 17.11
N ASP A 169 11.46 3.11 15.80
CA ASP A 169 10.94 1.89 15.16
C ASP A 169 9.50 1.59 15.65
N THR A 170 9.07 0.35 15.46
CA THR A 170 7.71 -0.14 15.65
C THR A 170 7.71 -1.33 16.59
N TRP A 171 6.68 -1.41 17.42
CA TRP A 171 6.39 -2.61 18.19
C TRP A 171 6.09 -3.78 17.25
N PRO A 172 6.53 -5.01 17.55
CA PRO A 172 6.21 -6.17 16.74
C PRO A 172 4.71 -6.48 16.74
N TRP A 173 3.98 -6.16 17.81
CA TRP A 173 2.55 -6.45 17.85
C TRP A 173 1.81 -5.47 18.75
N VAL A 174 0.51 -5.38 18.53
CA VAL A 174 -0.45 -4.74 19.43
C VAL A 174 -1.62 -5.69 19.64
N SER A 175 -2.05 -5.87 20.88
CA SER A 175 -3.19 -6.74 21.17
C SER A 175 -4.52 -6.02 20.92
N ALA A 176 -5.61 -6.79 20.88
CA ALA A 176 -6.93 -6.26 20.64
C ALA A 176 -7.39 -5.26 21.72
N ASP A 177 -6.93 -5.46 22.96
CA ASP A 177 -7.17 -4.62 24.14
C ASP A 177 -6.11 -3.54 24.35
N TRP A 178 -5.42 -3.13 23.28
CA TRP A 178 -4.40 -2.08 23.33
C TRP A 178 -4.85 -0.83 24.09
N THR A 179 -3.96 -0.35 24.95
CA THR A 179 -4.09 0.94 25.64
C THR A 179 -2.82 1.78 25.42
N PRO A 180 -2.89 3.12 25.53
CA PRO A 180 -1.72 3.99 25.37
C PRO A 180 -0.55 3.67 26.33
N THR A 181 -0.80 2.97 27.43
CA THR A 181 0.22 2.60 28.43
C THR A 181 0.77 1.19 28.28
N MET A 182 0.30 0.41 27.29
CA MET A 182 0.66 -1.00 27.09
C MET A 182 2.17 -1.29 27.17
N PHE A 183 2.99 -0.43 26.57
CA PHE A 183 4.46 -0.58 26.56
C PHE A 183 5.19 0.50 27.37
N ALA A 184 4.49 1.19 28.27
CA ALA A 184 5.05 2.32 29.01
C ALA A 184 6.20 1.94 29.96
N GLN A 185 6.22 0.71 30.46
CA GLN A 185 7.23 0.18 31.38
C GLN A 185 8.33 -0.64 30.68
N GLY A 186 8.36 -0.61 29.35
CA GLY A 186 9.21 -1.46 28.54
C GLY A 186 8.36 -2.36 27.66
N GLY A 187 8.58 -2.30 26.36
CA GLY A 187 7.90 -3.15 25.38
C GLY A 187 8.79 -4.30 24.91
N PRO A 188 8.24 -5.17 24.05
CA PRO A 188 9.00 -6.28 23.45
C PRO A 188 10.20 -5.76 22.63
N PRO A 189 11.22 -6.61 22.40
CA PRO A 189 12.34 -6.26 21.54
C PRO A 189 11.85 -5.91 20.13
N LYS A 190 12.37 -4.81 19.57
CA LYS A 190 12.02 -4.34 18.23
C LYS A 190 12.88 -4.91 17.12
N ALA A 191 13.98 -5.58 17.46
CA ALA A 191 14.85 -6.28 16.53
C ALA A 191 15.14 -7.69 17.07
N PHE A 192 14.92 -8.70 16.24
CA PHE A 192 15.16 -10.11 16.52
C PHE A 192 15.19 -10.91 15.21
N HIS A 193 15.40 -12.23 15.27
CA HIS A 193 15.57 -13.08 14.09
C HIS A 193 14.49 -12.96 13.00
N TRP A 194 13.27 -12.54 13.37
CA TRP A 194 12.14 -12.38 12.45
C TRP A 194 11.67 -10.93 12.29
N LYS A 195 12.30 -9.98 12.99
CA LYS A 195 12.00 -8.54 12.86
C LYS A 195 13.26 -7.74 12.68
N SER A 196 13.27 -7.01 11.58
CA SER A 196 14.14 -5.86 11.34
C SER A 196 13.27 -4.69 10.88
N GLY A 197 13.90 -3.57 10.54
CA GLY A 197 13.20 -2.42 9.96
C GLY A 197 12.66 -2.63 8.54
N TYR A 198 12.84 -3.80 7.92
CA TYR A 198 12.49 -4.06 6.52
C TYR A 198 11.02 -3.72 6.19
N HIS A 199 10.05 -4.41 6.82
CA HIS A 199 8.63 -4.18 6.54
C HIS A 199 8.19 -2.76 6.92
N ALA A 200 8.70 -2.21 8.02
CA ALA A 200 8.37 -0.86 8.45
C ALA A 200 8.89 0.21 7.47
N ALA A 201 10.11 0.03 6.94
CA ALA A 201 10.69 0.93 5.95
C ALA A 201 9.96 0.85 4.61
N GLU A 202 9.64 -0.36 4.13
CA GLU A 202 8.88 -0.55 2.90
C GLU A 202 7.45 0.02 3.02
N HIS A 203 6.79 -0.21 4.16
CA HIS A 203 5.49 0.37 4.48
C HIS A 203 5.51 1.90 4.49
N ALA A 204 6.51 2.51 5.13
CA ALA A 204 6.67 3.96 5.13
C ALA A 204 6.89 4.53 3.72
N LEU A 205 7.74 3.89 2.90
CA LEU A 205 8.00 4.31 1.53
C LEU A 205 6.75 4.24 0.66
N VAL A 206 6.04 3.11 0.67
CA VAL A 206 4.81 2.92 -0.10
C VAL A 206 3.72 3.89 0.36
N SER A 207 3.57 4.10 1.66
CA SER A 207 2.61 5.04 2.23
C SER A 207 2.92 6.49 1.83
N LEU A 208 4.19 6.87 1.82
CA LEU A 208 4.65 8.21 1.40
C LEU A 208 4.35 8.46 -0.08
N ILE A 209 4.71 7.52 -0.96
CA ILE A 209 4.43 7.60 -2.41
C ILE A 209 2.92 7.71 -2.66
N THR A 210 2.14 6.87 -2.00
CA THR A 210 0.68 6.83 -2.14
C THR A 210 0.04 8.11 -1.65
N THR A 211 0.42 8.59 -0.48
CA THR A 211 -0.14 9.81 0.10
C THR A 211 0.15 11.01 -0.78
N ALA A 212 1.40 11.18 -1.24
CA ALA A 212 1.76 12.25 -2.17
C ALA A 212 0.95 12.16 -3.47
N GLY A 213 0.84 10.96 -4.06
CA GLY A 213 0.07 10.75 -5.28
C GLY A 213 -1.42 11.07 -5.13
N LEU A 214 -2.04 10.65 -4.02
CA LEU A 214 -3.46 10.94 -3.73
C LEU A 214 -3.72 12.43 -3.44
N GLN A 215 -2.73 13.15 -2.92
CA GLN A 215 -2.82 14.59 -2.66
C GLN A 215 -2.42 15.45 -3.88
N GLY A 216 -1.98 14.83 -4.98
CA GLY A 216 -1.44 15.56 -6.13
C GLY A 216 -0.11 16.26 -5.83
N GLU A 217 0.59 15.84 -4.78
CA GLU A 217 1.87 16.41 -4.37
C GLU A 217 3.05 15.73 -5.08
N ARG A 218 4.13 16.48 -5.28
CA ARG A 218 5.38 15.93 -5.80
C ARG A 218 6.20 15.34 -4.66
N LEU A 219 6.60 14.08 -4.80
CA LEU A 219 7.51 13.43 -3.88
C LEU A 219 8.95 13.44 -4.43
N PRO A 220 9.88 14.22 -3.84
CA PRO A 220 11.28 14.16 -4.23
C PRO A 220 11.92 12.84 -3.74
N LEU A 221 12.44 12.04 -4.68
CA LEU A 221 13.21 10.83 -4.37
C LEU A 221 14.71 11.17 -4.40
N TYR A 222 15.31 11.38 -3.23
CA TYR A 222 16.70 11.83 -3.06
C TYR A 222 17.77 10.85 -3.56
N PHE A 223 17.38 9.65 -3.97
CA PHE A 223 18.24 8.59 -4.50
C PHE A 223 17.96 8.27 -5.98
N ALA A 224 16.96 8.91 -6.60
CA ALA A 224 16.64 8.75 -8.02
C ALA A 224 17.25 9.90 -8.81
N PHE A 225 18.55 9.80 -9.09
CA PHE A 225 19.25 10.85 -9.83
C PHE A 225 18.91 10.79 -11.33
N VAL A 226 18.52 11.93 -11.90
CA VAL A 226 18.28 12.09 -13.36
C VAL A 226 19.59 11.94 -14.15
N SER A 227 20.74 12.13 -13.50
CA SER A 227 22.06 11.82 -14.03
C SER A 227 22.96 11.41 -12.87
N PRO A 228 23.90 10.46 -13.06
CA PRO A 228 24.74 9.96 -11.98
C PRO A 228 25.40 11.13 -11.23
N PRO A 229 25.31 11.18 -9.90
CA PRO A 229 26.01 12.22 -9.16
C PRO A 229 27.52 12.05 -9.41
N GLY A 230 28.22 13.14 -9.71
CA GLY A 230 29.68 13.10 -9.83
C GLY A 230 30.31 12.43 -8.60
N ALA A 231 31.37 11.65 -8.80
CA ALA A 231 31.92 10.69 -7.84
C ALA A 231 32.12 11.21 -6.39
N GLY A 232 32.26 12.52 -6.18
CA GLY A 232 32.36 13.15 -4.86
C GLY A 232 31.07 13.28 -4.05
N ARG A 233 29.88 13.04 -4.63
CA ARG A 233 28.58 13.19 -3.92
C ARG A 233 27.96 11.87 -3.44
N ALA A 234 28.42 10.73 -3.94
CA ALA A 234 27.91 9.42 -3.52
C ALA A 234 28.28 9.07 -2.06
N ALA A 235 29.34 9.67 -1.51
CA ALA A 235 29.81 9.40 -0.15
C ALA A 235 28.94 10.01 0.97
N VAL A 236 27.98 10.89 0.65
CA VAL A 236 27.18 11.63 1.65
C VAL A 236 25.84 10.95 1.99
N LEU A 237 25.50 9.85 1.33
CA LEU A 237 24.18 9.19 1.44
C LEU A 237 24.08 8.08 2.51
N LEU A 238 25.05 7.98 3.43
CA LEU A 238 24.85 7.19 4.65
C LEU A 238 23.90 7.97 5.59
N PRO A 239 22.73 7.44 5.97
CA PRO A 239 21.73 8.20 6.71
C PRO A 239 22.26 8.65 8.07
N ARG A 240 22.50 9.96 8.23
CA ARG A 240 22.49 10.58 9.55
C ARG A 240 21.02 10.69 9.98
N HIS A 241 20.71 10.11 11.14
CA HIS A 241 19.39 10.01 11.72
C HIS A 241 18.57 11.31 11.62
N HIS A 242 17.52 11.32 10.81
CA HIS A 242 16.51 12.38 10.77
C HIS A 242 15.17 11.86 11.29
N HIS A 243 15.05 11.75 12.61
CA HIS A 243 13.75 11.76 13.28
C HIS A 243 13.35 13.21 13.51
N ARG A 244 12.40 13.72 12.71
CA ARG A 244 11.40 14.75 13.05
C ARG A 244 10.82 15.36 11.76
N ARG A 245 9.64 14.86 11.34
CA ARG A 245 8.49 15.61 10.81
C ARG A 245 7.54 14.64 10.09
N ALA A 246 6.63 14.06 10.87
CA ALA A 246 5.42 13.42 10.36
C ALA A 246 4.32 13.66 11.39
N ARG A 247 3.77 14.88 11.43
CA ARG A 247 2.57 15.21 12.25
C ARG A 247 1.56 16.11 11.51
N ALA A 248 1.68 16.24 10.20
CA ALA A 248 0.73 16.98 9.38
C ALA A 248 0.33 16.12 8.18
N SER A 249 -0.67 15.24 8.33
CA SER A 249 -1.35 14.60 7.20
C SER A 249 -2.66 13.90 7.58
N VAL A 250 -2.86 13.51 8.85
CA VAL A 250 -4.09 12.81 9.27
C VAL A 250 -5.34 13.70 9.17
N ALA A 251 -5.22 15.02 9.38
CA ALA A 251 -6.34 15.96 9.25
C ALA A 251 -6.81 16.12 7.78
N GLN A 252 -5.88 16.15 6.82
CA GLN A 252 -6.18 16.38 5.40
C GLN A 252 -6.84 15.15 4.73
N LEU A 253 -6.52 13.94 5.20
CA LEU A 253 -7.14 12.70 4.70
C LEU A 253 -8.62 12.57 5.10
N THR A 254 -9.05 13.25 6.18
CA THR A 254 -10.45 13.22 6.65
C THR A 254 -11.34 14.16 5.83
N GLU A 255 -10.76 15.22 5.25
CA GLU A 255 -11.47 16.27 4.51
C GLU A 255 -11.77 15.84 3.06
N ALA A 256 -10.86 15.10 2.42
CA ALA A 256 -11.06 14.51 1.09
C ALA A 256 -12.17 13.43 1.06
N ALA A 257 -12.49 12.82 2.21
CA ALA A 257 -13.51 11.78 2.33
C ALA A 257 -14.94 12.31 2.57
N ARG A 258 -15.13 13.63 2.73
CA ARG A 258 -16.41 14.22 3.21
C ARG A 258 -17.16 15.13 2.24
N SER A 259 -16.73 15.34 0.99
CA SER A 259 -17.44 16.25 0.09
C SER A 259 -17.69 15.69 -1.31
N PRO A 260 -18.94 15.36 -1.68
CA PRO A 260 -19.39 15.35 -3.06
C PRO A 260 -20.03 16.72 -3.35
N ARG A 261 -19.27 17.68 -3.90
CA ARG A 261 -19.87 18.88 -4.47
C ARG A 261 -19.28 19.17 -5.84
N GLY A 262 -20.20 19.26 -6.79
CA GLY A 262 -19.95 19.31 -8.22
C GLY A 262 -19.28 20.60 -8.67
N VAL A 263 -18.59 20.44 -9.79
CA VAL A 263 -18.05 21.51 -10.61
C VAL A 263 -19.23 22.36 -11.11
N ARG A 264 -19.37 23.57 -10.56
CA ARG A 264 -20.11 24.65 -11.23
C ARG A 264 -19.15 25.31 -12.21
N ALA A 265 -19.55 25.34 -13.47
CA ALA A 265 -18.92 26.17 -14.48
C ALA A 265 -19.17 27.65 -14.15
N ASP A 266 -18.12 28.45 -14.16
CA ASP A 266 -18.23 29.91 -14.09
C ASP A 266 -18.64 30.48 -15.46
N PRO A 267 -19.59 31.44 -15.51
CA PRO A 267 -19.99 32.09 -16.74
C PRO A 267 -19.05 33.27 -17.05
N VAL A 268 -18.60 33.33 -18.30
CA VAL A 268 -17.90 34.49 -18.87
C VAL A 268 -18.89 35.65 -18.96
N GLY A 269 -18.73 36.64 -18.08
CA GLY A 269 -19.45 37.91 -18.12
C GLY A 269 -18.66 38.98 -18.84
N ALA A 270 -18.91 39.17 -20.14
CA ALA A 270 -18.51 40.35 -20.89
C ALA A 270 -19.67 41.35 -20.93
N ARG A 271 -19.48 42.54 -20.34
CA ARG A 271 -20.20 43.76 -20.73
C ARG A 271 -19.30 44.95 -20.49
N ASP A 272 -18.91 45.61 -21.58
CA ASP A 272 -19.10 47.06 -21.61
C ASP A 272 -19.52 47.50 -23.01
N ARG A 273 -20.46 48.44 -23.06
CA ARG A 273 -21.06 48.99 -24.27
C ARG A 273 -20.39 50.32 -24.60
N GLY A 274 -20.05 50.50 -25.87
CA GLY A 274 -20.36 51.73 -26.58
C GLY A 274 -19.18 52.58 -27.04
N ARG A 275 -18.94 52.58 -28.36
CA ARG A 275 -19.09 53.79 -29.19
C ARG A 275 -19.19 53.46 -30.67
N ALA A 276 -19.96 54.30 -31.34
CA ALA A 276 -20.41 54.27 -32.73
C ALA A 276 -19.29 54.29 -33.78
N GLY A 277 -19.63 53.87 -35.00
CA GLY A 277 -18.93 54.33 -36.21
C GLY A 277 -18.91 53.36 -37.39
N ASP A 278 -19.96 53.42 -38.20
CA ASP A 278 -19.95 53.40 -39.67
C ASP A 278 -19.53 52.20 -40.56
N MET A 279 -20.34 52.10 -41.62
CA MET A 279 -20.08 51.67 -42.99
C MET A 279 -19.95 50.17 -43.36
N LEU A 280 -21.08 49.67 -43.89
CA LEU A 280 -21.27 49.23 -45.29
C LEU A 280 -20.37 48.12 -45.86
N ALA A 281 -21.03 46.97 -46.08
CA ALA A 281 -21.09 46.20 -47.33
C ALA A 281 -19.79 45.87 -48.09
N ARG A 282 -19.55 44.57 -48.31
CA ARG A 282 -19.69 43.94 -49.64
C ARG A 282 -19.43 42.43 -49.60
N CYS A 283 -20.13 41.76 -50.51
CA CYS A 283 -20.07 40.36 -50.90
C CYS A 283 -18.67 39.86 -51.26
N GLY A 284 -18.48 38.54 -51.17
CA GLY A 284 -17.34 37.79 -51.70
C GLY A 284 -17.22 36.45 -50.99
#